data_AF-A0A842T7Z5-F1
#
_entry.id   AF-A0A842T7Z5-F1
#
_cell.length_a   1.000
_cell.length_b   1.000
_cell.length_c   1.000
_cell.angle_alpha   90.00
_cell.angle_beta   90.00
_cell.angle_gamma   90.00
#
_symmetry.space_group_name_H-M   'P 1'
#
loop_
_entity.id
_entity.type
_entity.pdbx_description
1 polymer ?
#
loop_
_entity_poly.entity_id
_entity_poly.type
_entity_poly.pdbx_seq_one_letter_code
_entity_poly.pdbx_strand_id
1 'polypeptide(L)'
;MKILVISDGKYGDRAAKTIRKKFPRTQFIVIRERNPRMLIDEVSLSTELIEKIEWAELLIVYVRHPDVVMQICEFNKPSIIAVDFGKGYLRQVKSINPNIVMPKAMCNVHPDTGIPEVDTYFSEYGFPTYKIELENSQGDSPIIKSVELLVESPCGASEGALDNLIGKKLIPETITAYGVNIRHECREPISVMLTHDDIADSSASLHIINLLEAIEREIPEQFLSNTVLGEYAKKRRQEYKCLKQASDLFDNYL
;
A
#
# COMPACT_ATOMS: atom_id res chain seq x y z
N MET A 1 -15.39 -9.28 -8.72
CA MET A 1 -14.83 -8.05 -9.31
C MET A 1 -13.81 -8.37 -10.40
N LYS A 2 -13.90 -7.72 -11.56
CA LYS A 2 -12.97 -7.76 -12.70
C LYS A 2 -12.01 -6.57 -12.57
N ILE A 3 -10.76 -6.87 -12.28
CA ILE A 3 -9.72 -5.85 -12.11
C ILE A 3 -8.79 -5.88 -13.31
N LEU A 4 -8.46 -4.71 -13.87
CA LEU A 4 -7.38 -4.57 -14.85
C LEU A 4 -6.22 -3.81 -14.22
N VAL A 5 -5.07 -4.47 -14.12
CA VAL A 5 -3.80 -3.84 -13.74
C VAL A 5 -3.08 -3.41 -15.02
N ILE A 6 -2.84 -2.11 -15.17
CA ILE A 6 -2.18 -1.50 -16.33
C ILE A 6 -0.80 -1.03 -15.90
N SER A 7 0.25 -1.46 -16.60
CA SER A 7 1.64 -1.15 -16.27
C SER A 7 2.41 -0.65 -17.49
N ASP A 8 3.40 0.21 -17.27
CA ASP A 8 4.39 0.59 -18.29
C ASP A 8 5.65 -0.30 -18.29
N GLY A 9 5.64 -1.38 -17.50
CA GLY A 9 6.71 -2.37 -17.42
C GLY A 9 7.64 -2.22 -16.21
N LYS A 10 7.57 -1.12 -15.43
CA LYS A 10 8.41 -0.98 -14.23
C LYS A 10 7.81 -1.56 -12.96
N TYR A 11 6.50 -1.40 -12.79
CA TYR A 11 5.78 -1.77 -11.57
C TYR A 11 4.48 -2.52 -11.89
N GLY A 12 3.85 -3.11 -10.88
CA GLY A 12 2.53 -3.72 -11.02
C GLY A 12 2.52 -5.21 -11.41
N ASP A 13 3.62 -5.79 -11.88
CA ASP A 13 3.68 -7.23 -12.21
C ASP A 13 3.46 -8.12 -10.99
N ARG A 14 4.17 -7.81 -9.89
CA ARG A 14 4.03 -8.52 -8.61
C ARG A 14 2.67 -8.23 -7.99
N ALA A 15 2.19 -7.00 -8.10
CA ALA A 15 0.88 -6.62 -7.61
C ALA A 15 -0.24 -7.39 -8.31
N ALA A 16 -0.20 -7.51 -9.64
CA ALA A 16 -1.17 -8.29 -10.38
C ALA A 16 -1.18 -9.77 -9.96
N LYS A 17 -0.02 -10.36 -9.66
CA LYS A 17 0.06 -11.74 -9.14
C LYS A 17 -0.55 -11.87 -7.76
N THR A 18 -0.24 -10.94 -6.85
CA THR A 18 -0.80 -10.91 -5.49
C THR A 18 -2.32 -10.72 -5.52
N ILE A 19 -2.80 -9.72 -6.26
CA ILE A 19 -4.24 -9.38 -6.40
C ILE A 19 -5.04 -10.56 -6.96
N ARG A 20 -4.48 -11.36 -7.87
CA ARG A 20 -5.15 -12.57 -8.41
C ARG A 20 -5.48 -13.61 -7.35
N LYS A 21 -4.78 -13.64 -6.21
CA LYS A 21 -5.07 -14.60 -5.13
C LYS A 21 -6.48 -14.41 -4.56
N LYS A 22 -6.90 -13.15 -4.37
CA LYS A 22 -8.23 -12.79 -3.85
C LYS A 22 -9.23 -12.39 -4.93
N PHE A 23 -8.74 -11.89 -6.07
CA PHE A 23 -9.55 -11.54 -7.24
C PHE A 23 -9.09 -12.32 -8.49
N PRO A 24 -9.49 -13.60 -8.66
CA PRO A 24 -8.97 -14.47 -9.72
C PRO A 24 -9.20 -13.98 -11.14
N ARG A 25 -10.21 -13.13 -11.35
CA ARG A 25 -10.52 -12.54 -12.65
C ARG A 25 -9.57 -11.42 -13.06
N THR A 26 -8.58 -11.06 -12.24
CA THR A 26 -7.67 -9.94 -12.50
C THR A 26 -6.82 -10.16 -13.76
N GLN A 27 -6.92 -9.23 -14.71
CA GLN A 27 -6.08 -9.17 -15.90
C GLN A 27 -4.90 -8.21 -15.70
N PHE A 28 -3.81 -8.47 -16.41
CA PHE A 28 -2.62 -7.61 -16.41
C PHE A 28 -2.25 -7.29 -17.86
N ILE A 29 -1.99 -6.03 -18.15
CA ILE A 29 -1.50 -5.58 -19.45
C ILE A 29 -0.30 -4.65 -19.25
N VAL A 30 0.72 -4.85 -20.09
CA VAL A 30 1.88 -3.96 -20.15
C VAL A 30 1.78 -3.13 -21.42
N ILE A 31 1.80 -1.82 -21.26
CA ILE A 31 1.84 -0.85 -22.34
C ILE A 31 3.27 -0.34 -22.53
N ARG A 32 3.54 0.29 -23.67
CA ARG A 32 4.86 0.84 -23.98
C ARG A 32 5.26 1.92 -22.98
N GLU A 33 6.44 1.76 -22.37
CA GLU A 33 7.06 2.80 -21.55
C GLU A 33 7.26 4.08 -22.37
N ARG A 34 6.84 5.21 -21.82
CA ARG A 34 7.07 6.54 -22.37
C ARG A 34 7.85 7.38 -21.35
N ASN A 35 8.67 8.30 -21.84
CA ASN A 35 9.42 9.20 -20.96
C ASN A 35 8.44 10.14 -20.23
N PRO A 36 8.33 10.08 -18.89
CA PRO A 36 7.35 10.89 -18.14
C PRO A 36 7.52 12.41 -18.26
N ARG A 37 8.66 12.88 -18.78
CA ARG A 37 8.97 14.31 -18.98
C ARG A 37 8.60 14.83 -20.37
N MET A 38 8.19 13.96 -21.28
CA MET A 38 7.75 14.37 -22.60
C MET A 38 6.27 14.72 -22.55
N LEU A 39 5.89 15.86 -23.11
CA LEU A 39 4.49 16.16 -23.39
C LEU A 39 4.07 15.39 -24.63
N ILE A 40 2.86 14.82 -24.59
CA ILE A 40 2.31 14.06 -25.70
C ILE A 40 1.06 14.79 -26.19
N ASP A 41 1.12 15.30 -27.43
CA ASP A 41 -0.01 16.01 -28.02
C ASP A 41 -1.23 15.10 -28.21
N GLU A 42 -1.01 13.85 -28.65
CA GLU A 42 -2.08 12.85 -28.82
C GLU A 42 -1.68 11.50 -28.23
N VAL A 43 -2.43 11.04 -27.23
CA VAL A 43 -2.26 9.72 -26.63
C VAL A 43 -3.11 8.70 -27.38
N SER A 44 -2.49 7.93 -28.27
CA SER A 44 -3.13 6.73 -28.83
C SER A 44 -2.99 5.52 -27.90
N LEU A 45 -4.12 4.94 -27.52
CA LEU A 45 -4.22 3.66 -26.82
C LEU A 45 -4.46 2.54 -27.84
N SER A 46 -3.88 1.36 -27.62
CA SER A 46 -4.11 0.21 -28.50
C SER A 46 -5.54 -0.31 -28.34
N THR A 47 -6.11 -0.90 -29.41
CA THR A 47 -7.43 -1.54 -29.39
C THR A 47 -7.53 -2.58 -28.27
N GLU A 48 -6.48 -3.39 -28.08
CA GLU A 48 -6.42 -4.39 -27.00
C GLU A 48 -6.56 -3.76 -25.61
N LEU A 49 -5.92 -2.61 -25.37
CA LEU A 49 -6.02 -1.92 -24.09
C LEU A 49 -7.44 -1.39 -23.86
N ILE A 50 -8.04 -0.80 -24.89
CA ILE A 50 -9.40 -0.27 -24.84
C ILE A 50 -10.40 -1.38 -24.49
N GLU A 51 -10.36 -2.51 -25.19
CA GLU A 51 -11.23 -3.66 -24.93
C GLU A 51 -11.11 -4.17 -23.48
N LYS A 52 -9.89 -4.18 -22.93
CA LYS A 52 -9.64 -4.58 -21.54
C LYS A 52 -10.17 -3.55 -20.54
N ILE A 53 -10.03 -2.25 -20.83
CA ILE A 53 -10.58 -1.18 -20.00
C ILE A 53 -12.11 -1.30 -19.94
N GLU A 54 -12.76 -1.51 -21.08
CA GLU A 54 -14.21 -1.68 -21.16
C GLU A 54 -14.69 -2.90 -20.36
N TRP A 55 -13.95 -4.02 -20.44
CA TRP A 55 -14.23 -5.24 -19.70
C TRP A 55 -14.14 -5.08 -18.18
N ALA A 56 -13.28 -4.18 -17.67
CA ALA A 56 -12.97 -4.05 -16.25
C ALA A 56 -14.05 -3.30 -15.46
N GLU A 57 -14.16 -3.67 -14.17
CA GLU A 57 -14.97 -2.97 -13.16
C GLU A 57 -14.10 -1.99 -12.34
N LEU A 58 -12.82 -2.34 -12.13
CA LEU A 58 -11.82 -1.51 -11.45
C LEU A 58 -10.52 -1.48 -12.26
N LEU A 59 -9.96 -0.29 -12.44
CA LEU A 59 -8.62 -0.10 -13.01
C LEU A 59 -7.60 0.15 -11.90
N ILE A 60 -6.43 -0.47 -11.99
CA ILE A 60 -5.27 -0.16 -11.16
C ILE A 60 -4.13 0.25 -12.08
N VAL A 61 -3.76 1.52 -12.03
CA VAL A 61 -2.88 2.15 -13.02
C VAL A 61 -1.50 2.38 -12.41
N TYR A 62 -0.53 1.57 -12.83
CA TYR A 62 0.90 1.70 -12.52
C TYR A 62 1.70 2.43 -13.61
N VAL A 63 1.01 3.09 -14.53
CA VAL A 63 1.62 3.88 -15.61
C VAL A 63 2.16 5.19 -15.04
N ARG A 64 3.41 5.54 -15.37
CA ARG A 64 4.09 6.72 -14.81
C ARG A 64 3.98 7.99 -15.66
N HIS A 65 3.34 7.92 -16.82
CA HIS A 65 3.18 9.07 -17.70
C HIS A 65 1.83 9.77 -17.48
N PRO A 66 1.79 11.03 -17.03
CA PRO A 66 0.54 11.70 -16.63
C PRO A 66 -0.49 11.79 -17.77
N ASP A 67 -0.07 12.11 -18.99
CA ASP A 67 -0.97 12.21 -20.15
C ASP A 67 -1.62 10.84 -20.48
N VAL A 68 -0.86 9.75 -20.39
CA VAL A 68 -1.38 8.40 -20.64
C VAL A 68 -2.37 7.99 -19.56
N VAL A 69 -2.07 8.30 -18.30
CA VAL A 69 -2.99 8.05 -17.18
C VAL A 69 -4.27 8.86 -17.34
N MET A 70 -4.18 10.12 -17.77
CA MET A 70 -5.34 10.98 -18.00
C MET A 70 -6.25 10.38 -19.10
N GLN A 71 -5.67 9.97 -20.23
CA GLN A 71 -6.41 9.30 -21.31
C GLN A 71 -7.09 8.00 -20.86
N ILE A 72 -6.45 7.22 -19.98
CA ILE A 72 -7.08 6.01 -19.40
C ILE A 72 -8.25 6.39 -18.50
N CYS A 73 -8.13 7.48 -17.73
CA CYS A 73 -9.16 7.92 -16.79
C CYS A 73 -10.42 8.47 -17.48
N GLU A 74 -10.31 8.96 -18.72
CA GLU A 74 -11.44 9.42 -19.55
C GLU A 74 -12.49 8.34 -19.86
N PHE A 75 -12.14 7.06 -19.73
CA PHE A 75 -13.09 5.94 -19.85
C PHE A 75 -14.10 5.86 -18.68
N ASN A 76 -13.99 6.76 -17.70
CA ASN A 76 -14.91 6.93 -16.58
C ASN A 76 -15.15 5.65 -15.76
N LYS A 77 -14.11 4.81 -15.65
CA LYS A 77 -14.11 3.61 -14.80
C LYS A 77 -13.61 3.96 -13.39
N PRO A 78 -14.14 3.32 -12.33
CA PRO A 78 -13.51 3.34 -11.02
C PRO A 78 -12.02 2.99 -11.14
N SER A 79 -11.14 3.87 -10.65
CA SER A 79 -9.71 3.74 -10.88
C SER A 79 -8.88 4.09 -9.66
N ILE A 80 -7.87 3.27 -9.40
CA ILE A 80 -6.79 3.56 -8.45
C ILE A 80 -5.53 3.91 -9.25
N ILE A 81 -5.07 5.15 -9.12
CA ILE A 81 -3.80 5.59 -9.70
C ILE A 81 -2.71 5.30 -8.67
N ALA A 82 -1.91 4.27 -8.92
CA ALA A 82 -0.91 3.77 -7.97
C ALA A 82 0.41 4.58 -7.97
N VAL A 83 0.44 5.69 -8.71
CA VAL A 83 1.55 6.64 -8.79
C VAL A 83 1.04 8.00 -8.35
N ASP A 84 1.70 8.62 -7.38
CA ASP A 84 1.35 9.96 -6.93
C ASP A 84 1.92 11.02 -7.89
N PHE A 85 1.03 11.71 -8.60
CA PHE A 85 1.35 12.85 -9.47
C PHE A 85 1.09 14.22 -8.79
N GLY A 86 0.72 14.22 -7.52
CA GLY A 86 0.41 15.40 -6.73
C GLY A 86 -1.06 15.84 -6.79
N LYS A 87 -1.46 16.63 -5.78
CA LYS A 87 -2.85 17.09 -5.57
C LYS A 87 -3.42 17.87 -6.77
N GLY A 88 -2.59 18.63 -7.48
CA GLY A 88 -3.00 19.38 -8.67
C GLY A 88 -3.49 18.48 -9.79
N TYR A 89 -2.72 17.44 -10.11
CA TYR A 89 -3.10 16.42 -11.10
C TYR A 89 -4.37 15.68 -10.70
N LEU A 90 -4.48 15.29 -9.42
CA LEU A 90 -5.67 14.60 -8.91
C LEU A 90 -6.95 15.43 -9.11
N ARG A 91 -6.90 16.75 -8.86
CA ARG A 91 -8.05 17.63 -9.09
C ARG A 91 -8.47 17.66 -10.55
N GLN A 92 -7.51 17.74 -11.47
CA GLN A 92 -7.78 17.74 -12.91
C GLN A 92 -8.42 16.42 -13.35
N VAL A 93 -7.82 15.30 -12.96
CA VAL A 93 -8.34 13.98 -13.33
C VAL A 93 -9.71 13.72 -12.71
N LYS A 94 -9.96 14.16 -11.47
CA LYS A 94 -11.28 14.07 -10.83
C LYS A 94 -12.36 14.92 -11.49
N SER A 95 -12.01 16.02 -12.16
CA SER A 95 -12.99 16.80 -12.92
C SER A 95 -13.51 16.06 -14.16
N ILE A 96 -12.75 15.07 -14.64
CA ILE A 96 -13.10 14.23 -15.79
C ILE A 96 -13.79 12.95 -15.31
N ASN A 97 -13.26 12.32 -14.26
CA ASN A 97 -13.80 11.10 -13.68
C ASN A 97 -13.77 11.21 -12.14
N PRO A 98 -14.93 11.38 -11.48
CA PRO A 98 -14.98 11.56 -10.03
C PRO A 98 -14.63 10.29 -9.25
N ASN A 99 -14.66 9.11 -9.88
CA ASN A 99 -14.46 7.80 -9.26
C ASN A 99 -12.97 7.40 -9.23
N ILE A 100 -12.11 8.34 -8.84
CA ILE A 100 -10.66 8.15 -8.85
C ILE A 100 -10.08 8.31 -7.45
N VAL A 101 -9.23 7.36 -7.08
CA VAL A 101 -8.40 7.42 -5.88
C VAL A 101 -6.94 7.39 -6.28
N MET A 102 -6.15 8.33 -5.78
CA MET A 102 -4.70 8.38 -5.99
C MET A 102 -4.05 8.44 -4.61
N PRO A 103 -3.80 7.28 -3.99
CA PRO A 103 -3.20 7.25 -2.67
C PRO A 103 -1.72 7.60 -2.75
N LYS A 104 -1.20 8.27 -1.72
CA LYS A 104 0.26 8.47 -1.56
C LYS A 104 0.97 7.11 -1.55
N ALA A 105 0.47 6.18 -0.73
CA ALA A 105 0.94 4.80 -0.68
C ALA A 105 -0.23 3.81 -0.72
N MET A 106 -0.14 2.80 -1.57
CA MET A 106 -1.19 1.79 -1.75
C MET A 106 -1.47 0.96 -0.50
N CYS A 107 -0.52 0.87 0.44
CA CYS A 107 -0.70 0.17 1.72
C CYS A 107 -1.24 1.07 2.84
N ASN A 108 -1.60 2.32 2.55
CA ASN A 108 -2.08 3.29 3.54
C ASN A 108 -3.51 3.76 3.22
N VAL A 109 -4.36 2.84 2.75
CA VAL A 109 -5.73 3.16 2.33
C VAL A 109 -6.69 2.24 3.04
N HIS A 110 -7.74 2.83 3.61
CA HIS A 110 -8.89 2.14 4.20
C HIS A 110 -10.03 2.03 3.17
N PRO A 111 -10.94 1.06 3.32
CA PRO A 111 -12.08 0.88 2.43
C PRO A 111 -13.24 1.84 2.74
N ASP A 112 -12.95 3.15 2.77
CA ASP A 112 -13.89 4.23 3.09
C ASP A 112 -13.82 5.38 2.07
N THR A 113 -13.40 5.07 0.84
CA THR A 113 -13.21 6.05 -0.23
C THR A 113 -14.53 6.55 -0.83
N GLY A 114 -15.64 5.82 -0.59
CA GLY A 114 -16.97 6.14 -1.11
C GLY A 114 -17.21 5.61 -2.53
N ILE A 115 -16.25 4.87 -3.09
CA ILE A 115 -16.34 4.22 -4.41
C ILE A 115 -16.40 2.70 -4.17
N PRO A 116 -17.54 2.03 -4.38
CA PRO A 116 -17.75 0.64 -3.96
C PRO A 116 -16.70 -0.35 -4.46
N GLU A 117 -16.24 -0.22 -5.71
CA GLU A 117 -15.24 -1.10 -6.31
C GLU A 117 -13.86 -0.90 -5.66
N VAL A 118 -13.52 0.35 -5.33
CA VAL A 118 -12.28 0.71 -4.65
C VAL A 118 -12.31 0.24 -3.21
N ASP A 119 -13.44 0.40 -2.52
CA ASP A 119 -13.61 -0.04 -1.13
C ASP A 119 -13.60 -1.58 -1.03
N THR A 120 -14.23 -2.28 -1.98
CA THR A 120 -14.16 -3.75 -2.07
C THR A 120 -12.73 -4.24 -2.32
N TYR A 121 -11.94 -3.49 -3.09
CA TYR A 121 -10.53 -3.79 -3.26
C TYR A 121 -9.74 -3.55 -1.96
N PHE A 122 -9.97 -2.40 -1.31
CA PHE A 122 -9.24 -2.01 -0.11
C PHE A 122 -9.71 -2.74 1.18
N SER A 123 -10.78 -3.51 1.13
CA SER A 123 -11.16 -4.42 2.21
C SER A 123 -10.29 -5.68 2.25
N GLU A 124 -9.67 -6.01 1.12
CA GLU A 124 -8.83 -7.20 0.95
C GLU A 124 -7.33 -6.87 0.86
N TYR A 125 -7.03 -5.71 0.27
CA TYR A 125 -5.68 -5.16 0.16
C TYR A 125 -5.62 -3.76 0.75
N GLY A 126 -4.44 -3.22 1.04
CA GLY A 126 -4.33 -1.84 1.54
C GLY A 126 -3.71 -1.80 2.91
N PHE A 127 -4.41 -1.20 3.88
CA PHE A 127 -3.96 -1.05 5.26
C PHE A 127 -3.74 -2.43 5.92
N PRO A 128 -2.48 -2.90 6.06
CA PRO A 128 -2.22 -4.29 6.41
C PRO A 128 -2.73 -4.60 7.81
N THR A 129 -3.49 -5.68 7.95
CA THR A 129 -4.08 -6.07 9.23
C THR A 129 -3.73 -7.52 9.52
N TYR A 130 -3.25 -7.77 10.73
CA TYR A 130 -2.73 -9.06 11.16
C TYR A 130 -3.64 -9.68 12.21
N LYS A 131 -3.71 -11.00 12.20
CA LYS A 131 -4.16 -11.83 13.30
C LYS A 131 -2.99 -12.71 13.71
N ILE A 132 -2.67 -12.75 15.01
CA ILE A 132 -1.45 -13.34 15.51
C ILE A 132 -1.82 -14.35 16.59
N GLU A 133 -1.14 -15.48 16.60
CA GLU A 133 -1.21 -16.44 17.70
C GLU A 133 0.16 -16.49 18.40
N LEU A 134 0.13 -16.32 19.72
CA LEU A 134 1.32 -16.35 20.56
C LEU A 134 1.33 -17.61 21.42
N GLU A 135 2.51 -18.21 21.56
CA GLU A 135 2.75 -19.30 22.50
C GLU A 135 3.53 -18.78 23.71
N ASN A 136 2.91 -18.89 24.89
CA ASN A 136 3.55 -18.53 26.15
C ASN A 136 4.43 -19.68 26.63
N SER A 137 5.74 -19.53 26.49
CA SER A 137 6.71 -20.31 27.26
C SER A 137 6.81 -19.74 28.68
N GLN A 138 6.54 -20.54 29.70
CA GLN A 138 6.59 -20.11 31.11
C GLN A 138 7.92 -19.39 31.43
N GLY A 139 7.83 -18.09 31.72
CA GLY A 139 8.95 -17.26 32.19
C GLY A 139 9.82 -16.59 31.12
N ASP A 140 9.55 -16.79 29.83
CA ASP A 140 10.34 -16.26 28.71
C ASP A 140 9.43 -15.42 27.77
N SER A 141 10.00 -14.54 26.93
CA SER A 141 9.22 -13.74 25.96
C SER A 141 8.35 -14.65 25.07
N PRO A 142 7.07 -14.31 24.80
CA PRO A 142 6.18 -15.14 23.98
C PRO A 142 6.78 -15.45 22.60
N ILE A 143 6.50 -16.62 22.06
CA ILE A 143 6.93 -17.00 20.70
C ILE A 143 5.76 -16.74 19.74
N ILE A 144 6.07 -16.14 18.59
CA ILE A 144 5.08 -15.92 17.52
C ILE A 144 4.84 -17.25 16.82
N LYS A 145 3.70 -17.90 17.09
CA LYS A 145 3.38 -19.22 16.54
C LYS A 145 2.85 -19.13 15.12
N SER A 146 1.94 -18.20 14.86
CA SER A 146 1.36 -17.98 13.55
C SER A 146 1.02 -16.51 13.35
N VAL A 147 1.05 -16.07 12.09
CA VAL A 147 0.61 -14.74 11.67
C VAL A 147 -0.24 -14.91 10.42
N GLU A 148 -1.50 -14.51 10.50
CA GLU A 148 -2.46 -14.51 9.40
C GLU A 148 -2.68 -13.06 8.94
N LEU A 149 -2.60 -12.84 7.63
CA LEU A 149 -2.89 -11.54 7.01
C LEU A 149 -4.37 -11.46 6.64
N LEU A 150 -5.13 -10.65 7.39
CA LEU A 150 -6.52 -10.34 7.05
C LEU A 150 -6.56 -9.41 5.84
N VAL A 151 -5.74 -8.35 5.88
CA VAL A 151 -5.56 -7.38 4.79
C VAL A 151 -4.08 -7.30 4.44
N GLU A 152 -3.74 -7.37 3.16
CA GLU A 152 -2.37 -7.44 2.66
C GLU A 152 -1.97 -6.18 1.88
N SER A 153 -0.69 -5.80 1.85
CA SER A 153 -0.23 -4.84 0.86
C SER A 153 -0.37 -5.42 -0.55
N PRO A 154 -0.86 -4.65 -1.54
CA PRO A 154 -1.10 -5.18 -2.88
C PRO A 154 0.18 -5.58 -3.60
N CYS A 155 1.34 -5.07 -3.18
CA CYS A 155 2.61 -5.47 -3.72
C CYS A 155 3.14 -6.79 -3.13
N GLY A 156 2.50 -7.40 -2.14
CA GLY A 156 2.94 -8.66 -1.53
C GLY A 156 4.10 -8.55 -0.52
N ALA A 157 4.47 -7.34 -0.12
CA ALA A 157 5.55 -7.15 0.85
C ALA A 157 5.16 -7.67 2.23
N SER A 158 3.89 -7.54 2.62
CA SER A 158 3.39 -7.98 3.92
C SER A 158 3.56 -9.49 4.08
N GLU A 159 3.14 -10.27 3.08
CA GLU A 159 3.26 -11.73 3.05
C GLU A 159 4.72 -12.17 3.01
N GLY A 160 5.54 -11.58 2.14
CA GLY A 160 6.97 -11.92 2.01
C GLY A 160 7.79 -11.68 3.28
N ALA A 161 7.33 -10.80 4.18
CA ALA A 161 8.00 -10.54 5.44
C ALA A 161 7.54 -11.43 6.61
N LEU A 162 6.45 -12.21 6.46
CA LEU A 162 5.90 -13.02 7.56
C LEU A 162 6.79 -14.18 7.99
N ASP A 163 7.49 -14.82 7.06
CA ASP A 163 8.40 -15.93 7.34
C ASP A 163 9.50 -15.55 8.35
N ASN A 164 9.80 -14.24 8.43
CA ASN A 164 10.77 -13.70 9.37
C ASN A 164 10.20 -13.43 10.77
N LEU A 165 8.91 -13.61 11.01
CA LEU A 165 8.27 -13.46 12.32
C LEU A 165 7.99 -14.81 12.97
N ILE A 166 7.50 -15.78 12.18
CA ILE A 166 7.04 -17.07 12.68
C ILE A 166 8.18 -17.84 13.35
N GLY A 167 7.93 -18.37 14.55
CA GLY A 167 8.88 -19.12 15.37
C GLY A 167 9.89 -18.26 16.13
N LYS A 168 9.83 -16.92 16.04
CA LYS A 168 10.74 -16.03 16.77
C LYS A 168 10.12 -15.53 18.08
N LYS A 169 11.01 -15.18 19.03
CA LYS A 169 10.62 -14.51 20.26
C LYS A 169 10.07 -13.12 19.95
N LEU A 170 9.02 -12.73 20.65
CA LEU A 170 8.42 -11.41 20.60
C LEU A 170 9.27 -10.44 21.42
N ILE A 171 10.24 -9.82 20.74
CA ILE A 171 11.15 -8.81 21.28
C ILE A 171 11.28 -7.64 20.28
N PRO A 172 11.66 -6.43 20.75
CA PRO A 172 11.85 -5.25 19.89
C PRO A 172 12.70 -5.48 18.64
N GLU A 173 13.72 -6.33 18.74
CA GLU A 173 14.63 -6.68 17.65
C GLU A 173 13.91 -7.43 16.53
N THR A 174 13.04 -8.39 16.89
CA THR A 174 12.22 -9.15 15.94
C THR A 174 11.27 -8.21 15.17
N ILE A 175 10.61 -7.29 15.87
CA ILE A 175 9.70 -6.31 15.25
C ILE A 175 10.45 -5.32 14.35
N THR A 176 11.64 -4.89 14.78
CA THR A 176 12.50 -4.00 13.97
C THR A 176 13.01 -4.72 12.71
N ALA A 177 13.44 -5.97 12.83
CA ALA A 177 13.87 -6.79 11.69
C ALA A 177 12.74 -6.99 10.68
N TYR A 178 11.51 -7.17 11.16
CA TYR A 178 10.33 -7.23 10.30
C TYR A 178 10.13 -5.96 9.46
N GLY A 179 10.22 -4.77 10.07
CA GLY A 179 10.14 -3.52 9.30
C GLY A 179 11.25 -3.35 8.27
N VAL A 180 12.47 -3.80 8.58
CA VAL A 180 13.58 -3.82 7.61
C VAL A 180 13.27 -4.75 6.44
N ASN A 181 12.71 -5.94 6.70
CA ASN A 181 12.31 -6.85 5.63
C ASN A 181 11.18 -6.27 4.76
N ILE A 182 10.21 -5.58 5.35
CA ILE A 182 9.19 -4.84 4.58
C ILE A 182 9.85 -3.82 3.65
N ARG A 183 10.86 -3.06 4.10
CA ARG A 183 11.61 -2.14 3.23
C ARG A 183 12.27 -2.88 2.07
N HIS A 184 12.91 -4.02 2.33
CA HIS A 184 13.57 -4.81 1.29
C HIS A 184 12.61 -5.37 0.26
N GLU A 185 11.42 -5.80 0.72
CA GLU A 185 10.39 -6.33 -0.17
C GLU A 185 9.60 -5.24 -0.88
N CYS A 186 9.53 -4.02 -0.35
CA CYS A 186 8.76 -2.95 -0.96
C CYS A 186 9.32 -2.58 -2.35
N ARG A 187 8.41 -2.44 -3.33
CA ARG A 187 8.74 -2.01 -4.70
C ARG A 187 8.18 -0.64 -5.05
N GLU A 188 7.83 0.16 -4.06
CA GLU A 188 7.48 1.55 -4.30
C GLU A 188 8.68 2.29 -4.93
N PRO A 189 8.48 3.13 -5.96
CA PRO A 189 9.57 3.85 -6.59
C PRO A 189 10.32 4.71 -5.57
N ILE A 190 11.66 4.67 -5.57
CA ILE A 190 12.48 5.52 -4.69
C ILE A 190 12.14 7.01 -4.89
N SER A 191 11.80 7.43 -6.11
CA SER A 191 11.37 8.81 -6.37
C SER A 191 10.10 9.17 -5.60
N VAL A 192 9.13 8.25 -5.51
CA VAL A 192 7.92 8.41 -4.70
C VAL A 192 8.28 8.41 -3.21
N MET A 193 9.21 7.57 -2.78
CA MET A 193 9.72 7.54 -1.40
C MET A 193 10.47 8.82 -0.99
N LEU A 194 11.08 9.53 -1.95
CA LEU A 194 11.81 10.78 -1.74
C LEU A 194 10.93 12.02 -1.91
N THR A 195 9.78 11.90 -2.60
CA THR A 195 8.78 12.96 -2.73
C THR A 195 7.65 12.85 -1.72
N HIS A 196 7.51 11.71 -1.05
CA HIS A 196 6.79 11.70 0.23
C HIS A 196 7.45 12.77 1.07
N ASP A 197 6.67 13.77 1.50
CA ASP A 197 7.09 14.81 2.46
C ASP A 197 7.65 14.19 3.76
N ASP A 198 7.55 12.87 3.88
CA ASP A 198 7.73 12.08 5.06
C ASP A 198 8.38 10.71 4.71
N ILE A 199 9.69 10.57 4.94
CA ILE A 199 10.44 9.28 4.84
C ILE A 199 9.80 8.18 5.74
N ALA A 200 8.97 8.63 6.67
CA ALA A 200 8.27 7.89 7.70
C ALA A 200 7.02 7.16 7.30
N ASP A 201 6.28 7.68 6.32
CA ASP A 201 5.11 7.02 5.73
C ASP A 201 5.55 5.86 4.84
N SER A 202 6.78 5.43 5.03
CA SER A 202 7.23 4.13 4.62
C SER A 202 6.27 3.06 5.06
N SER A 203 5.87 2.28 4.05
CA SER A 203 5.37 0.91 4.20
C SER A 203 5.87 0.22 5.48
N ALA A 204 7.17 0.26 5.77
CA ALA A 204 7.74 -0.36 6.97
C ALA A 204 7.21 0.16 8.31
N SER A 205 7.19 1.48 8.54
CA SER A 205 6.67 2.05 9.79
C SER A 205 5.21 1.67 9.99
N LEU A 206 4.41 1.81 8.92
CA LEU A 206 2.98 1.47 8.96
C LEU A 206 2.75 -0.02 9.28
N HIS A 207 3.50 -0.91 8.63
CA HIS A 207 3.42 -2.34 8.92
C HIS A 207 3.85 -2.66 10.35
N ILE A 208 4.87 -1.99 10.90
CA ILE A 208 5.27 -2.14 12.31
C ILE A 208 4.14 -1.70 13.24
N ILE A 209 3.53 -0.53 13.01
CA ILE A 209 2.44 -0.03 13.87
C ILE A 209 1.26 -1.00 13.86
N ASN A 210 0.87 -1.48 12.68
CA ASN A 210 -0.24 -2.41 12.55
C ASN A 210 0.06 -3.78 13.16
N LEU A 211 1.30 -4.25 13.04
CA LEU A 211 1.75 -5.47 13.73
C LEU A 211 1.68 -5.29 15.25
N LEU A 212 2.18 -4.17 15.78
CA LEU A 212 2.13 -3.86 17.20
C LEU A 212 0.69 -3.77 17.73
N GLU A 213 -0.23 -3.19 16.97
CA GLU A 213 -1.66 -3.15 17.32
C GLU A 213 -2.29 -4.55 17.38
N ALA A 214 -1.93 -5.43 16.44
CA ALA A 214 -2.39 -6.81 16.47
C ALA A 214 -1.83 -7.58 17.68
N ILE A 215 -0.55 -7.37 18.02
CA ILE A 215 0.08 -8.00 19.19
C ILE A 215 -0.55 -7.46 20.50
N GLU A 216 -0.79 -6.16 20.59
CA GLU A 216 -1.38 -5.51 21.79
C GLU A 216 -2.78 -6.05 22.09
N ARG A 217 -3.56 -6.43 21.07
CA ARG A 217 -4.87 -7.07 21.26
C ARG A 217 -4.78 -8.43 21.93
N GLU A 218 -3.73 -9.19 21.64
CA GLU A 218 -3.52 -10.54 22.20
C GLU A 218 -2.90 -10.49 23.60
N ILE A 219 -1.99 -9.55 23.86
CA ILE A 219 -1.26 -9.43 25.13
C ILE A 219 -1.20 -7.99 25.66
N PRO A 220 -2.33 -7.37 26.02
CA PRO A 220 -2.40 -5.96 26.43
C PRO A 220 -1.54 -5.66 27.67
N GLU A 221 -1.40 -6.62 28.57
CA GLU A 221 -0.56 -6.57 29.78
C GLU A 221 0.91 -6.20 29.44
N GLN A 222 1.44 -6.68 28.30
CA GLN A 222 2.81 -6.41 27.88
C GLN A 222 2.97 -5.06 27.17
N PHE A 223 1.91 -4.30 26.95
CA PHE A 223 1.94 -2.96 26.32
C PHE A 223 1.75 -1.81 27.31
N LEU A 224 1.68 -2.12 28.61
CA LEU A 224 1.68 -1.13 29.68
C LEU A 224 2.96 -0.27 29.65
N SER A 225 2.88 0.96 30.12
CA SER A 225 3.96 1.96 29.97
C SER A 225 5.28 1.61 30.66
N ASN A 226 5.28 0.62 31.53
CA ASN A 226 6.42 0.14 32.32
C ASN A 226 7.07 -1.14 31.75
N THR A 227 6.59 -1.64 30.62
CA THR A 227 7.14 -2.83 29.97
C THR A 227 8.03 -2.44 28.79
N VAL A 228 8.97 -3.31 28.43
CA VAL A 228 9.88 -3.11 27.29
C VAL A 228 9.10 -2.92 25.98
N LEU A 229 8.07 -3.74 25.76
CA LEU A 229 7.23 -3.65 24.55
C LEU A 229 6.34 -2.40 24.56
N GLY A 230 5.82 -1.98 25.71
CA GLY A 230 5.03 -0.75 25.83
C GLY A 230 5.85 0.50 25.54
N GLU A 231 7.07 0.61 26.08
CA GLU A 231 8.00 1.69 25.78
C GLU A 231 8.40 1.70 24.28
N TYR A 232 8.72 0.53 23.73
CA TYR A 232 9.04 0.37 22.32
C TYR A 232 7.88 0.80 21.42
N ALA A 233 6.67 0.31 21.68
CA ALA A 233 5.48 0.64 20.89
C ALA A 233 5.15 2.13 20.98
N LYS A 234 5.26 2.74 22.17
CA LYS A 234 5.09 4.18 22.36
C LYS A 234 6.09 4.97 21.53
N LYS A 235 7.38 4.58 21.55
CA LYS A 235 8.42 5.21 20.74
C LYS A 235 8.10 5.13 19.24
N ARG A 236 7.75 3.94 18.73
CA ARG A 236 7.39 3.77 17.31
C ARG A 236 6.16 4.58 16.91
N ARG A 237 5.13 4.63 17.75
CA ARG A 237 3.94 5.47 17.53
C ARG A 237 4.26 6.96 17.53
N GLN A 238 5.16 7.40 18.41
CA GLN A 238 5.63 8.79 18.44
C GLN A 238 6.45 9.14 17.20
N GLU A 239 7.38 8.27 16.79
CA GLU A 239 8.10 8.40 15.52
C GLU A 239 7.09 8.57 14.38
N TYR A 240 6.15 7.65 14.23
CA TYR A 240 5.11 7.73 13.19
C TYR A 240 4.27 9.02 13.25
N LYS A 241 3.87 9.49 14.45
CA LYS A 241 3.10 10.74 14.62
C LYS A 241 3.89 12.01 14.34
N CYS A 242 5.11 12.12 14.86
CA CYS A 242 5.98 13.29 14.64
C CYS A 242 6.26 13.49 13.16
N LEU A 243 6.41 12.37 12.47
CA LEU A 243 6.62 12.33 11.05
C LEU A 243 5.38 12.85 10.29
N LYS A 244 4.19 12.33 10.61
CA LYS A 244 2.92 12.82 10.05
C LYS A 244 2.70 14.33 10.26
N GLN A 245 3.03 14.84 11.45
CA GLN A 245 2.93 16.28 11.77
C GLN A 245 3.91 17.16 10.99
N ALA A 246 5.12 16.65 10.68
CA ALA A 246 6.07 17.36 9.84
C ALA A 246 5.51 17.52 8.41
N SER A 247 4.86 16.49 7.86
CA SER A 247 4.19 16.57 6.55
C SER A 247 3.09 17.64 6.52
N ASP A 248 2.22 17.70 7.53
CA ASP A 248 1.11 18.65 7.60
C ASP A 248 1.60 20.13 7.67
N LEU A 249 2.78 20.37 8.24
CA LEU A 249 3.37 21.71 8.30
C LEU A 249 3.76 22.24 6.92
N PHE A 250 4.27 21.40 6.02
CA PHE A 250 4.64 21.81 4.66
C PHE A 250 3.42 22.01 3.76
N ASP A 251 2.33 21.28 4.01
CA ASP A 251 1.05 21.43 3.30
C ASP A 251 0.36 22.78 3.55
N ASN A 252 0.70 23.49 4.64
CA ASN A 252 0.14 24.82 4.96
C ASN A 252 0.86 25.99 4.26
N TYR A 253 1.94 25.73 3.52
CA TYR A 253 2.74 26.74 2.82
C TYR A 253 2.73 26.58 1.29
N LEU A 254 1.86 25.73 0.73
CA LEU A 254 1.65 25.49 -0.71
C LEU A 254 0.17 25.67 -1.10
#